data_AF-A0A351T7C9-F1
#
_entry.id   AF-A0A351T7C9-F1
#
_cell.length_a   1.000
_cell.length_b   1.000
_cell.length_c   1.000
_cell.angle_alpha   90.00
_cell.angle_beta   90.00
_cell.angle_gamma   90.00
#
_symmetry.space_group_name_H-M   'P 1'
#
loop_
_entity.id
_entity.type
_entity.pdbx_description
1 polymer ?
#
loop_
_entity_poly.entity_id
_entity_poly.type
_entity_poly.pdbx_seq_one_letter_code
_entity_poly.pdbx_strand_id
1 'polypeptide(L)'
;AVSYRTAIGALSLLYLSCNGEFMPRCLAYLTVLLMAALLLAAPLRAADLGPLIANLAEGGFKDTARAVDELAATGDPDAVPVLSALLEGALYQRKSDKKIFRAEKVGRELQLFDPITGAPVDIVGKRAAEKIKVNNRLRKQIRGALGTLTLVSPDPDQRRSGADAVFKTPAPENAPLLRAAIAKETDQAVQRRMQRALAAVTLRHDSDPAARIAAVKTLGSFTDQEVRGVLSALLLTDQDGSPLEADAQLRAAAATALAEVESRLEFWAIAESIFHGLSLGS
;
A
#
# COMPACT_ATOMS: atom_id res chain seq x y z
N ALA A 1 22.88 21.50 13.64
CA ALA A 1 23.51 22.83 13.37
C ALA A 1 24.86 22.74 12.63
N VAL A 2 25.12 21.71 11.80
CA VAL A 2 26.39 21.56 11.06
C VAL A 2 26.25 21.70 9.54
N SER A 3 25.03 21.68 8.97
CA SER A 3 24.84 21.78 7.51
C SER A 3 24.64 23.19 6.93
N TYR A 4 24.46 24.23 7.75
CA TYR A 4 24.22 25.58 7.21
C TYR A 4 25.50 26.37 6.92
N ARG A 5 26.63 26.01 7.55
CA ARG A 5 27.91 26.73 7.34
C ARG A 5 28.62 26.36 6.03
N THR A 6 28.36 25.20 5.45
CA THR A 6 28.97 24.76 4.19
C THR A 6 28.27 25.35 2.96
N ALA A 7 26.96 25.59 3.03
CA ALA A 7 26.20 26.22 1.93
C ALA A 7 26.53 27.72 1.76
N ILE A 8 26.75 28.45 2.86
CA ILE A 8 27.10 29.89 2.82
C ILE A 8 28.55 30.09 2.33
N GLY A 9 29.45 29.13 2.62
CA GLY A 9 30.83 29.14 2.12
C GLY A 9 30.93 29.00 0.59
N ALA A 10 30.07 28.17 -0.01
CA ALA A 10 30.05 27.98 -1.47
C ALA A 10 29.47 29.19 -2.22
N LEU A 11 28.47 29.87 -1.65
CA LEU A 11 27.90 31.10 -2.22
C LEU A 11 28.86 32.30 -2.12
N SER A 12 29.67 32.36 -1.07
CA SER A 12 30.66 33.44 -0.88
C SER A 12 31.85 33.32 -1.85
N LEU A 13 32.23 32.10 -2.25
CA LEU A 13 33.31 31.88 -3.21
C LEU A 13 32.91 32.16 -4.67
N LEU A 14 31.62 32.02 -5.00
CA LEU A 14 31.07 32.39 -6.32
C LEU A 14 30.94 33.92 -6.49
N TYR A 15 30.74 34.67 -5.41
CA TYR A 15 30.59 36.12 -5.46
C TYR A 15 31.93 36.86 -5.63
N LEU A 16 33.03 36.32 -5.11
CA LEU A 16 34.33 37.01 -5.11
C LEU A 16 35.15 36.88 -6.40
N SER A 17 34.75 35.98 -7.32
CA SER A 17 35.45 35.75 -8.60
C SER A 17 34.80 36.46 -9.80
N CYS A 18 33.77 37.27 -9.59
CA CYS A 18 33.02 37.93 -10.67
C CYS A 18 33.30 39.44 -10.70
N ASN A 19 34.58 39.83 -10.81
CA ASN A 19 34.99 41.20 -11.09
C ASN A 19 35.28 41.36 -12.59
N GLY A 20 34.54 42.26 -13.23
CA GLY A 20 34.84 42.81 -14.56
C GLY A 20 34.56 41.86 -15.73
N GLU A 21 33.60 42.22 -16.57
CA GLU A 21 33.37 41.69 -17.94
C GLU A 21 32.80 40.27 -18.11
N PHE A 22 32.83 39.37 -17.13
CA PHE A 22 32.31 37.99 -17.29
C PHE A 22 30.85 37.75 -16.83
N MET A 23 30.21 38.77 -16.26
CA MET A 23 28.83 38.71 -15.73
C MET A 23 27.76 38.22 -16.73
N PRO A 24 27.76 38.58 -18.03
CA PRO A 24 26.72 38.09 -18.95
C PRO A 24 26.89 36.60 -19.29
N ARG A 25 28.10 36.05 -19.20
CA ARG A 25 28.38 34.63 -19.48
C ARG A 25 27.94 33.72 -18.35
N CYS A 26 28.20 34.09 -17.09
CA CYS A 26 27.72 33.33 -15.93
C CYS A 26 26.19 33.33 -15.83
N LEU A 27 25.54 34.45 -16.18
CA LEU A 27 24.08 34.52 -16.23
C LEU A 27 23.49 33.59 -17.31
N ALA A 28 24.15 33.52 -18.48
CA ALA A 28 23.75 32.62 -19.56
C ALA A 28 23.92 31.13 -19.20
N TYR A 29 24.99 30.75 -18.48
CA TYR A 29 25.15 29.36 -18.02
C TYR A 29 24.12 29.00 -16.95
N LEU A 30 23.80 29.92 -16.04
CA LEU A 30 22.78 29.70 -15.01
C LEU A 30 21.39 29.53 -15.63
N THR A 31 21.03 30.34 -16.64
CA THR A 31 19.75 30.22 -17.33
C THR A 31 19.66 28.96 -18.17
N VAL A 32 20.75 28.52 -18.82
CA VAL A 32 20.81 27.24 -19.54
C VAL A 32 20.67 26.06 -18.57
N LEU A 33 21.31 26.11 -17.41
CA LEU A 33 21.16 25.07 -16.37
C LEU A 33 19.74 25.03 -15.78
N LEU A 34 19.12 26.20 -15.57
CA LEU A 34 17.74 26.30 -15.10
C LEU A 34 16.72 25.79 -16.13
N MET A 35 16.94 26.09 -17.42
CA MET A 35 16.12 25.57 -18.52
C MET A 35 16.31 24.06 -18.72
N ALA A 36 17.54 23.53 -18.58
CA ALA A 36 17.79 22.10 -18.62
C ALA A 36 17.12 21.36 -17.46
N ALA A 37 17.10 21.95 -16.25
CA ALA A 37 16.37 21.41 -15.11
C ALA A 37 14.84 21.43 -15.31
N LEU A 38 14.30 22.44 -16.00
CA LEU A 38 12.88 22.49 -16.38
C LEU A 38 12.51 21.44 -17.45
N LEU A 39 13.43 21.12 -18.37
CA LEU A 39 13.22 20.11 -19.42
C LEU A 39 13.26 18.66 -18.91
N LEU A 40 13.90 18.41 -17.75
CA LEU A 40 13.84 17.11 -17.08
C LEU A 40 12.58 16.92 -16.21
N ALA A 41 11.81 17.98 -15.97
CA ALA A 41 10.47 17.90 -15.38
C ALA A 41 9.46 17.50 -16.47
N ALA A 42 9.63 16.32 -17.07
CA ALA A 42 8.56 15.72 -17.84
C ALA A 42 7.34 15.57 -16.91
N PRO A 43 6.15 16.02 -17.30
CA PRO A 43 4.96 15.67 -16.53
C PRO A 43 4.92 14.14 -16.52
N LEU A 44 4.95 13.53 -15.32
CA LEU A 44 4.40 12.19 -15.18
C LEU A 44 3.00 12.29 -15.77
N ARG A 45 2.78 11.67 -16.93
CA ARG A 45 1.43 11.45 -17.42
C ARG A 45 0.75 10.68 -16.29
N ALA A 46 -0.15 11.34 -15.56
CA ALA A 46 -1.08 10.66 -14.69
C ALA A 46 -1.70 9.55 -15.52
N ALA A 47 -1.69 8.33 -14.98
CA ALA A 47 -2.39 7.24 -15.64
C ALA A 47 -3.83 7.70 -15.84
N ASP A 48 -4.39 7.54 -17.04
CA ASP A 48 -5.82 7.79 -17.21
C ASP A 48 -6.56 6.74 -16.39
N LEU A 49 -6.99 7.12 -15.19
CA LEU A 49 -7.74 6.25 -14.29
C LEU A 49 -9.17 6.04 -14.78
N GLY A 50 -9.66 6.86 -15.71
CA GLY A 50 -11.05 6.83 -16.20
C GLY A 50 -11.50 5.43 -16.65
N PRO A 51 -10.76 4.74 -17.54
CA PRO A 51 -11.07 3.37 -17.95
C PRO A 51 -11.06 2.36 -16.79
N LEU A 52 -10.07 2.44 -15.89
CA LEU A 52 -9.96 1.52 -14.74
C LEU A 52 -11.10 1.73 -13.74
N ILE A 53 -11.50 2.98 -13.53
CA ILE A 53 -12.65 3.34 -12.71
C ILE A 53 -13.90 2.76 -13.36
N ALA A 54 -14.13 2.99 -14.65
CA ALA A 54 -15.31 2.47 -15.36
C ALA A 54 -15.49 0.95 -15.19
N ASN A 55 -14.38 0.18 -15.24
CA ASN A 55 -14.37 -1.27 -15.05
C ASN A 55 -14.89 -1.72 -13.67
N LEU A 56 -14.90 -0.85 -12.65
CA LEU A 56 -15.45 -1.17 -11.32
C LEU A 56 -16.95 -1.51 -11.35
N ALA A 57 -17.68 -0.94 -12.31
CA ALA A 57 -19.11 -1.17 -12.49
C ALA A 57 -19.43 -2.24 -13.53
N GLU A 58 -18.42 -2.79 -14.20
CA GLU A 58 -18.61 -3.81 -15.23
C GLU A 58 -18.62 -5.22 -14.63
N GLY A 59 -19.53 -6.06 -15.12
CA GLY A 59 -19.56 -7.49 -14.79
C GLY A 59 -19.93 -7.81 -13.34
N GLY A 60 -19.27 -8.83 -12.78
CA GLY A 60 -19.52 -9.34 -11.44
C GLY A 60 -18.41 -8.99 -10.44
N PHE A 61 -18.54 -9.47 -9.20
CA PHE A 61 -17.54 -9.23 -8.14
C PHE A 61 -16.10 -9.62 -8.51
N LYS A 62 -15.92 -10.58 -9.44
CA LYS A 62 -14.61 -10.99 -9.95
C LYS A 62 -13.99 -9.91 -10.87
N ASP A 63 -14.79 -9.26 -11.68
CA ASP A 63 -14.34 -8.19 -12.58
C ASP A 63 -14.03 -6.93 -11.77
N THR A 64 -14.90 -6.57 -10.81
CA THR A 64 -14.61 -5.48 -9.86
C THR A 64 -13.34 -5.75 -9.07
N ALA A 65 -13.10 -7.00 -8.64
CA ALA A 65 -11.85 -7.38 -7.98
C ALA A 65 -10.63 -7.12 -8.85
N ARG A 66 -10.64 -7.56 -10.11
CA ARG A 66 -9.54 -7.28 -11.06
C ARG A 66 -9.32 -5.78 -11.25
N ALA A 67 -10.38 -4.99 -11.42
CA ALA A 67 -10.27 -3.54 -11.57
C ALA A 67 -9.68 -2.85 -10.32
N VAL A 68 -9.97 -3.37 -9.11
CA VAL A 68 -9.36 -2.89 -7.86
C VAL A 68 -7.85 -3.16 -7.82
N ASP A 69 -7.43 -4.37 -8.24
CA ASP A 69 -6.02 -4.75 -8.29
C ASP A 69 -5.26 -3.90 -9.33
N GLU A 70 -5.85 -3.69 -10.51
CA GLU A 70 -5.31 -2.83 -11.56
C GLU A 70 -5.17 -1.37 -11.11
N LEU A 71 -6.18 -0.83 -10.40
CA LEU A 71 -6.11 0.52 -9.81
C LEU A 71 -4.98 0.62 -8.79
N ALA A 72 -4.82 -0.36 -7.88
CA ALA A 72 -3.72 -0.35 -6.93
C ALA A 72 -2.34 -0.47 -7.59
N ALA A 73 -2.24 -1.26 -8.66
CA ALA A 73 -1.00 -1.47 -9.39
C ALA A 73 -0.48 -0.18 -10.06
N THR A 74 -1.34 0.81 -10.31
CA THR A 74 -0.92 2.13 -10.80
C THR A 74 -0.02 2.87 -9.82
N GLY A 75 -0.17 2.63 -8.52
CA GLY A 75 0.47 3.42 -7.46
C GLY A 75 -0.02 4.88 -7.40
N ASP A 76 -1.11 5.21 -8.08
CA ASP A 76 -1.62 6.58 -8.17
C ASP A 76 -2.43 6.97 -6.93
N PRO A 77 -2.06 8.03 -6.17
CA PRO A 77 -2.81 8.47 -5.01
C PRO A 77 -4.26 8.86 -5.35
N ASP A 78 -4.56 9.23 -6.60
CA ASP A 78 -5.91 9.59 -7.03
C ASP A 78 -6.87 8.38 -7.06
N ALA A 79 -6.35 7.15 -7.02
CA ALA A 79 -7.16 5.94 -6.86
C ALA A 79 -7.69 5.75 -5.41
N VAL A 80 -7.04 6.36 -4.41
CA VAL A 80 -7.42 6.25 -2.98
C VAL A 80 -8.85 6.71 -2.70
N PRO A 81 -9.29 7.93 -3.11
CA PRO A 81 -10.66 8.37 -2.86
C PRO A 81 -11.71 7.47 -3.55
N VAL A 82 -11.40 6.95 -4.74
CA VAL A 82 -12.28 6.04 -5.48
C VAL A 82 -12.46 4.72 -4.72
N LEU A 83 -11.35 4.06 -4.36
CA LEU A 83 -11.37 2.79 -3.65
C LEU A 83 -11.97 2.92 -2.25
N SER A 84 -11.76 4.06 -1.57
CA SER A 84 -12.39 4.37 -0.29
C SER A 84 -13.91 4.50 -0.43
N ALA A 85 -14.39 5.25 -1.43
CA ALA A 85 -15.81 5.35 -1.72
C ALA A 85 -16.42 3.99 -2.10
N LEU A 86 -15.69 3.12 -2.79
CA LEU A 86 -16.13 1.76 -3.09
C LEU A 86 -16.27 0.92 -1.82
N LEU A 87 -15.30 1.00 -0.91
CA LEU A 87 -15.30 0.29 0.37
C LEU A 87 -16.47 0.70 1.26
N GLU A 88 -16.78 2.00 1.30
CA GLU A 88 -17.91 2.60 2.01
C GLU A 88 -19.26 2.31 1.34
N GLY A 89 -19.25 1.81 0.10
CA GLY A 89 -20.44 1.62 -0.70
C GLY A 89 -21.10 2.94 -1.10
N ALA A 90 -20.29 3.97 -1.30
CA ALA A 90 -20.67 5.28 -1.79
C ALA A 90 -20.46 5.43 -3.31
N LEU A 91 -19.92 4.43 -4.03
CA LEU A 91 -19.83 4.47 -5.49
C LEU A 91 -21.11 3.99 -6.19
N TYR A 92 -21.51 4.76 -7.20
CA TYR A 92 -22.71 4.53 -8.00
C TYR A 92 -22.41 4.73 -9.49
N GLN A 93 -23.00 3.91 -10.34
CA GLN A 93 -23.01 4.11 -11.79
C GLN A 93 -24.29 4.86 -12.18
N ARG A 94 -24.15 6.00 -12.87
CA ARG A 94 -25.29 6.73 -13.44
C ARG A 94 -25.79 6.00 -14.70
N LYS A 95 -27.11 5.81 -14.81
CA LYS A 95 -27.69 4.99 -15.89
C LYS A 95 -27.68 5.66 -17.26
N SER A 96 -27.69 7.00 -17.32
CA SER A 96 -27.77 7.75 -18.57
C SER A 96 -26.49 7.65 -19.40
N ASP A 97 -25.33 7.67 -18.76
CA ASP A 97 -24.02 7.72 -19.44
C ASP A 97 -23.02 6.67 -18.94
N LYS A 98 -23.45 5.78 -18.03
CA LYS A 98 -22.65 4.69 -17.45
C LYS A 98 -21.40 5.14 -16.70
N LYS A 99 -21.27 6.43 -16.40
CA LYS A 99 -20.16 6.97 -15.60
C LYS A 99 -20.33 6.67 -14.12
N ILE A 100 -19.21 6.60 -13.42
CA ILE A 100 -19.15 6.31 -11.98
C ILE A 100 -18.97 7.60 -11.21
N PHE A 101 -19.74 7.71 -10.13
CA PHE A 101 -19.73 8.84 -9.23
C PHE A 101 -19.71 8.36 -7.79
N ARG A 102 -19.10 9.16 -6.91
CA ARG A 102 -19.40 9.07 -5.48
C ARG A 102 -20.78 9.69 -5.26
N ALA A 103 -21.63 9.06 -4.47
CA ALA A 103 -22.95 9.55 -4.18
C ALA A 103 -23.22 9.63 -2.69
N GLU A 104 -23.84 10.74 -2.28
CA GLU A 104 -24.35 10.93 -0.93
C GLU A 104 -25.87 11.11 -0.97
N LYS A 105 -26.56 10.55 0.02
CA LYS A 105 -28.02 10.60 0.06
C LYS A 105 -28.47 11.96 0.59
N VAL A 106 -29.21 12.71 -0.21
CA VAL A 106 -29.83 13.99 0.18
C VAL A 106 -31.35 13.83 0.08
N GLY A 107 -32.01 13.63 1.22
CA GLY A 107 -33.45 13.35 1.27
C GLY A 107 -33.83 12.06 0.51
N ARG A 108 -34.53 12.20 -0.62
CA ARG A 108 -34.94 11.09 -1.51
C ARG A 108 -34.07 10.96 -2.77
N GLU A 109 -33.08 11.84 -2.92
CA GLU A 109 -32.21 11.95 -4.09
C GLU A 109 -30.76 11.57 -3.72
N LEU A 110 -29.90 11.56 -4.72
CA LEU A 110 -28.48 11.31 -4.62
C LEU A 110 -27.73 12.53 -5.16
N GLN A 111 -26.93 13.17 -4.31
CA GLN A 111 -25.93 14.14 -4.75
C GLN A 111 -24.75 13.35 -5.32
N LEU A 112 -24.43 13.56 -6.58
CA LEU A 112 -23.30 12.97 -7.27
C LEU A 112 -22.09 13.90 -7.17
N PHE A 113 -20.94 13.29 -6.93
CA PHE A 113 -19.63 13.91 -6.91
C PHE A 113 -18.69 13.15 -7.83
N ASP A 114 -17.75 13.89 -8.42
CA ASP A 114 -16.63 13.28 -9.14
C ASP A 114 -15.83 12.38 -8.18
N PRO A 115 -15.53 11.13 -8.55
CA PRO A 115 -14.97 10.15 -7.63
C PRO A 115 -13.48 10.40 -7.29
N ILE A 116 -12.78 11.24 -8.07
CA ILE A 116 -11.37 11.59 -7.84
C ILE A 116 -11.29 12.93 -7.08
N THR A 117 -11.90 13.97 -7.64
CA THR A 117 -11.79 15.35 -7.13
C THR A 117 -12.76 15.66 -6.00
N GLY A 118 -13.84 14.89 -5.87
CA GLY A 118 -14.93 15.18 -4.93
C GLY A 118 -15.77 16.41 -5.32
N ALA A 119 -15.59 16.97 -6.52
CA ALA A 119 -16.38 18.11 -6.98
C ALA A 119 -17.85 17.70 -7.17
N PRO A 120 -18.83 18.53 -6.73
CA PRO A 120 -20.24 18.25 -6.95
C PRO A 120 -20.55 18.30 -8.45
N VAL A 121 -21.30 17.32 -8.94
CA VAL A 121 -21.64 17.19 -10.38
C VAL A 121 -23.11 17.46 -10.62
N ASP A 122 -23.99 16.71 -9.95
CA ASP A 122 -25.43 16.71 -10.25
C ASP A 122 -26.23 16.12 -9.09
N ILE A 123 -27.53 16.37 -9.04
CA ILE A 123 -28.47 15.71 -8.12
C ILE A 123 -29.43 14.87 -8.95
N VAL A 124 -29.46 13.56 -8.67
CA VAL A 124 -30.31 12.62 -9.42
C VAL A 124 -31.25 11.86 -8.50
N GLY A 125 -32.41 11.48 -9.03
CA GLY A 125 -33.31 10.57 -8.33
C GLY A 125 -32.64 9.21 -8.08
N LYS A 126 -32.91 8.58 -6.93
CA LYS A 126 -32.29 7.30 -6.54
C LYS A 126 -32.37 6.17 -7.58
N ARG A 127 -33.35 6.21 -8.49
CA ARG A 127 -33.52 5.21 -9.56
C ARG A 127 -32.64 5.45 -10.78
N ALA A 128 -32.08 6.66 -10.92
CA ALA A 128 -31.23 7.07 -12.04
C ALA A 128 -29.76 6.65 -11.87
N ALA A 129 -29.36 6.18 -10.69
CA ALA A 129 -28.04 5.63 -10.42
C ALA A 129 -28.13 4.28 -9.71
N GLU A 130 -27.21 3.38 -10.00
CA GLU A 130 -27.11 2.05 -9.42
C GLU A 130 -25.88 1.92 -8.53
N LYS A 131 -26.05 1.43 -7.31
CA LYS A 131 -24.95 1.26 -6.36
C LYS A 131 -24.04 0.11 -6.81
N ILE A 132 -22.74 0.35 -6.83
CA ILE A 132 -21.75 -0.71 -7.02
C ILE A 132 -21.66 -1.50 -5.72
N LYS A 133 -22.07 -2.78 -5.76
CA LYS A 133 -22.14 -3.63 -4.57
C LYS A 133 -20.77 -4.25 -4.30
N VAL A 134 -20.42 -4.35 -3.02
CA VAL A 134 -19.21 -5.06 -2.56
C VAL A 134 -19.57 -6.15 -1.57
N ASN A 135 -19.02 -7.35 -1.76
CA ASN A 135 -19.15 -8.45 -0.81
C ASN A 135 -17.97 -8.46 0.19
N ASN A 136 -17.99 -9.35 1.18
CA ASN A 136 -16.95 -9.38 2.22
C ASN A 136 -15.54 -9.67 1.67
N ARG A 137 -15.45 -10.53 0.65
CA ARG A 137 -14.18 -10.85 -0.02
C ARG A 137 -13.61 -9.61 -0.72
N LEU A 138 -14.43 -8.92 -1.51
CA LEU A 138 -14.05 -7.71 -2.21
C LEU A 138 -13.67 -6.58 -1.24
N ARG A 139 -14.37 -6.44 -0.10
CA ARG A 139 -13.97 -5.48 0.95
C ARG A 139 -12.58 -5.76 1.52
N LYS A 140 -12.16 -7.03 1.65
CA LYS A 140 -10.80 -7.35 2.10
C LYS A 140 -9.78 -6.95 1.04
N GLN A 141 -10.07 -7.24 -0.22
CA GLN A 141 -9.25 -6.88 -1.36
C GLN A 141 -9.08 -5.37 -1.53
N ILE A 142 -10.16 -4.60 -1.47
CA ILE A 142 -10.10 -3.13 -1.53
C ILE A 142 -9.23 -2.56 -0.41
N ARG A 143 -9.28 -3.12 0.81
CA ARG A 143 -8.39 -2.68 1.90
C ARG A 143 -6.92 -3.00 1.60
N GLY A 144 -6.62 -4.15 1.00
CA GLY A 144 -5.27 -4.48 0.56
C GLY A 144 -4.76 -3.51 -0.50
N ALA A 145 -5.58 -3.23 -1.51
CA ALA A 145 -5.33 -2.27 -2.58
C ALA A 145 -5.07 -0.85 -2.04
N LEU A 146 -5.93 -0.36 -1.14
CA LEU A 146 -5.72 0.90 -0.42
C LEU A 146 -4.40 0.90 0.35
N GLY A 147 -4.08 -0.21 1.02
CA GLY A 147 -2.83 -0.34 1.77
C GLY A 147 -1.59 -0.20 0.89
N THR A 148 -1.64 -0.71 -0.34
CA THR A 148 -0.56 -0.54 -1.33
C THR A 148 -0.38 0.92 -1.72
N LEU A 149 -1.48 1.63 -1.96
CA LEU A 149 -1.44 3.06 -2.33
C LEU A 149 -0.92 3.95 -1.20
N THR A 150 -1.13 3.56 0.07
CA THR A 150 -0.65 4.34 1.22
C THR A 150 0.78 4.03 1.65
N LEU A 151 1.48 3.11 0.98
CA LEU A 151 2.88 2.75 1.28
C LEU A 151 3.86 3.91 1.12
N VAL A 152 3.49 4.95 0.37
CA VAL A 152 4.33 6.15 0.12
C VAL A 152 3.76 7.39 0.78
N SER A 153 2.78 7.24 1.69
CA SER A 153 2.21 8.36 2.44
C SER A 153 3.30 9.13 3.21
N PRO A 154 3.24 10.47 3.29
CA PRO A 154 4.14 11.24 4.14
C PRO A 154 4.02 10.85 5.62
N ASP A 155 2.86 10.33 6.03
CA ASP A 155 2.57 9.90 7.39
C ASP A 155 3.05 8.44 7.65
N PRO A 156 4.00 8.23 8.59
CA PRO A 156 4.51 6.89 8.89
C PRO A 156 3.45 5.91 9.43
N ASP A 157 2.41 6.39 10.13
CA ASP A 157 1.35 5.53 10.66
C ASP A 157 0.45 5.02 9.54
N GLN A 158 0.22 5.83 8.50
CA GLN A 158 -0.48 5.41 7.29
C GLN A 158 0.33 4.41 6.47
N ARG A 159 1.65 4.60 6.36
CA ARG A 159 2.54 3.62 5.70
C ARG A 159 2.55 2.29 6.44
N ARG A 160 2.63 2.33 7.78
CA ARG A 160 2.54 1.14 8.64
C ARG A 160 1.22 0.40 8.46
N SER A 161 0.11 1.11 8.56
CA SER A 161 -1.23 0.55 8.37
C SER A 161 -1.41 -0.01 6.96
N GLY A 162 -0.82 0.65 5.95
CA GLY A 162 -0.80 0.16 4.58
C GLY A 162 -0.05 -1.16 4.43
N ALA A 163 1.15 -1.27 5.01
CA ALA A 163 1.90 -2.52 5.04
C ALA A 163 1.13 -3.65 5.74
N ASP A 164 0.45 -3.36 6.85
CA ASP A 164 -0.39 -4.34 7.56
C ASP A 164 -1.61 -4.78 6.73
N ALA A 165 -2.23 -3.87 5.98
CA ALA A 165 -3.32 -4.20 5.07
C ALA A 165 -2.86 -5.07 3.90
N VAL A 166 -1.68 -4.79 3.33
CA VAL A 166 -1.07 -5.62 2.29
C VAL A 166 -0.70 -7.00 2.83
N PHE A 167 -0.15 -7.10 4.03
CA PHE A 167 0.15 -8.39 4.67
C PHE A 167 -1.10 -9.27 4.83
N LYS A 168 -2.26 -8.68 5.12
CA LYS A 168 -3.55 -9.39 5.23
C LYS A 168 -4.12 -9.84 3.89
N THR A 169 -3.83 -9.10 2.83
CA THR A 169 -4.29 -9.42 1.47
C THR A 169 -3.13 -9.35 0.48
N PRO A 170 -2.17 -10.29 0.55
CA PRO A 170 -0.90 -10.15 -0.17
C PRO A 170 -1.07 -10.46 -1.66
N ALA A 171 -1.34 -9.47 -2.50
CA ALA A 171 -1.49 -9.67 -3.94
C ALA A 171 -0.13 -9.60 -4.69
N PRO A 172 0.05 -10.32 -5.81
CA PRO A 172 1.35 -10.40 -6.49
C PRO A 172 1.82 -9.04 -7.03
N GLU A 173 0.89 -8.20 -7.50
CA GLU A 173 1.14 -6.83 -7.97
C GLU A 173 1.69 -5.90 -6.89
N ASN A 174 1.52 -6.23 -5.60
CA ASN A 174 2.07 -5.45 -4.50
C ASN A 174 3.58 -5.62 -4.34
N ALA A 175 4.16 -6.72 -4.83
CA ALA A 175 5.59 -7.02 -4.66
C ALA A 175 6.53 -5.91 -5.19
N PRO A 176 6.41 -5.44 -6.45
CA PRO A 176 7.26 -4.34 -6.95
C PRO A 176 7.09 -3.04 -6.15
N LEU A 177 5.85 -2.69 -5.77
CA LEU A 177 5.55 -1.47 -5.02
C LEU A 177 6.12 -1.53 -3.59
N LEU A 178 6.01 -2.67 -2.92
CA LEU A 178 6.65 -2.92 -1.62
C LEU A 178 8.17 -2.81 -1.70
N ARG A 179 8.81 -3.42 -2.71
CA ARG A 179 10.27 -3.32 -2.89
C ARG A 179 10.71 -1.87 -3.10
N ALA A 180 9.98 -1.12 -3.92
CA ALA A 180 10.25 0.30 -4.16
C ALA A 180 10.06 1.15 -2.90
N ALA A 181 9.01 0.88 -2.10
CA ALA A 181 8.76 1.58 -0.84
C ALA A 181 9.83 1.25 0.22
N ILE A 182 10.18 -0.03 0.40
CA ILE A 182 11.22 -0.49 1.35
C ILE A 182 12.57 0.19 1.06
N ALA A 183 12.93 0.36 -0.21
CA ALA A 183 14.19 0.99 -0.62
C ALA A 183 14.27 2.49 -0.29
N LYS A 184 13.13 3.16 -0.12
CA LYS A 184 13.02 4.59 0.19
C LYS A 184 12.64 4.86 1.65
N GLU A 185 12.20 3.85 2.37
CA GLU A 185 11.73 3.98 3.74
C GLU A 185 12.88 4.30 4.70
N THR A 186 12.66 5.31 5.55
CA THR A 186 13.63 5.74 6.56
C THR A 186 13.24 5.30 7.97
N ASP A 187 11.95 5.09 8.23
CA ASP A 187 11.48 4.58 9.52
C ASP A 187 11.69 3.05 9.59
N GLN A 188 12.53 2.61 10.53
CA GLN A 188 12.89 1.20 10.67
C GLN A 188 11.69 0.30 11.03
N ALA A 189 10.74 0.81 11.83
CA ALA A 189 9.56 0.03 12.21
C ALA A 189 8.61 -0.14 11.03
N VAL A 190 8.43 0.90 10.20
CA VAL A 190 7.66 0.84 8.96
C VAL A 190 8.35 -0.08 7.95
N GLN A 191 9.67 0.04 7.77
CA GLN A 191 10.44 -0.81 6.86
C GLN A 191 10.30 -2.30 7.23
N ARG A 192 10.40 -2.63 8.52
CA ARG A 192 10.15 -3.99 9.04
C ARG A 192 8.74 -4.48 8.69
N ARG A 193 7.72 -3.62 8.81
CA ARG A 193 6.32 -3.98 8.48
C ARG A 193 6.14 -4.21 6.98
N MET A 194 6.78 -3.41 6.12
CA MET A 194 6.78 -3.64 4.67
C MET A 194 7.51 -4.92 4.28
N GLN A 195 8.63 -5.26 4.94
CA GLN A 195 9.33 -6.53 4.75
C GLN A 195 8.46 -7.73 5.14
N ARG A 196 7.70 -7.62 6.24
CA ARG A 196 6.69 -8.62 6.64
C ARG A 196 5.65 -8.83 5.54
N ALA A 197 5.11 -7.73 4.99
CA ALA A 197 4.15 -7.77 3.90
C ALA A 197 4.73 -8.39 2.62
N LEU A 198 5.96 -8.01 2.24
CA LEU A 198 6.65 -8.56 1.08
C LEU A 198 6.90 -10.06 1.24
N ALA A 199 7.30 -10.52 2.42
CA ALA A 199 7.47 -11.95 2.69
C ALA A 199 6.15 -12.71 2.54
N ALA A 200 5.01 -12.16 2.99
CA ALA A 200 3.71 -12.78 2.77
C ALA A 200 3.32 -12.86 1.29
N VAL A 201 3.63 -11.83 0.49
CA VAL A 201 3.43 -11.84 -0.97
C VAL A 201 4.30 -12.91 -1.63
N THR A 202 5.60 -12.95 -1.31
CA THR A 202 6.54 -13.94 -1.85
C THR A 202 6.11 -15.36 -1.48
N LEU A 203 5.78 -15.62 -0.21
CA LEU A 203 5.35 -16.94 0.25
C LEU A 203 4.14 -17.46 -0.54
N ARG A 204 3.20 -16.57 -0.87
CA ARG A 204 1.93 -16.95 -1.50
C ARG A 204 2.01 -17.12 -3.01
N HIS A 205 2.85 -16.33 -3.69
CA HIS A 205 2.80 -16.22 -5.16
C HIS A 205 4.11 -16.50 -5.88
N ASP A 206 5.24 -16.54 -5.18
CA ASP A 206 6.51 -16.83 -5.84
C ASP A 206 6.57 -18.30 -6.27
N SER A 207 7.04 -18.55 -7.47
CA SER A 207 7.19 -19.91 -8.00
C SER A 207 8.48 -20.58 -7.55
N ASP A 208 9.47 -19.82 -7.08
CA ASP A 208 10.73 -20.37 -6.59
C ASP A 208 10.59 -20.90 -5.14
N PRO A 209 10.76 -22.21 -4.90
CA PRO A 209 10.73 -22.78 -3.55
C PRO A 209 11.73 -22.13 -2.60
N ALA A 210 12.93 -21.76 -3.08
CA ALA A 210 13.95 -21.14 -2.24
C ALA A 210 13.51 -19.75 -1.76
N ALA A 211 12.90 -18.95 -2.63
CA ALA A 211 12.31 -17.66 -2.27
C ALA A 211 11.17 -17.81 -1.25
N ARG A 212 10.29 -18.81 -1.41
CA ARG A 212 9.21 -19.09 -0.45
C ARG A 212 9.76 -19.50 0.93
N ILE A 213 10.80 -20.34 0.97
CA ILE A 213 11.47 -20.72 2.22
C ILE A 213 12.15 -19.51 2.88
N ALA A 214 12.81 -18.65 2.12
CA ALA A 214 13.39 -17.41 2.64
C ALA A 214 12.32 -16.46 3.21
N ALA A 215 11.15 -16.41 2.57
CA ALA A 215 10.00 -15.66 3.07
C ALA A 215 9.48 -16.22 4.39
N VAL A 216 9.38 -17.55 4.54
CA VAL A 216 9.03 -18.20 5.82
C VAL A 216 10.02 -17.81 6.92
N LYS A 217 11.33 -17.84 6.65
CA LYS A 217 12.35 -17.41 7.62
C LYS A 217 12.20 -15.94 8.00
N THR A 218 11.91 -15.09 7.02
CA THR A 218 11.67 -13.66 7.25
C THR A 218 10.45 -13.45 8.16
N LEU A 219 9.33 -14.13 7.86
CA LEU A 219 8.14 -14.12 8.70
C LEU A 219 8.44 -14.64 10.10
N GLY A 220 9.21 -15.71 10.23
CA GLY A 220 9.71 -16.23 11.50
C GLY A 220 10.41 -15.18 12.36
N SER A 221 11.01 -14.11 11.80
CA SER A 221 11.63 -13.06 12.62
C SER A 221 10.64 -12.14 13.36
N PHE A 222 9.33 -12.26 13.09
CA PHE A 222 8.28 -11.43 13.68
C PHE A 222 7.54 -12.15 14.80
N THR A 223 7.47 -11.53 15.97
CA THR A 223 6.63 -11.99 17.10
C THR A 223 5.23 -11.41 16.95
N ASP A 224 4.41 -12.06 16.12
CA ASP A 224 3.11 -11.53 15.70
C ASP A 224 2.08 -12.67 15.52
N GLN A 225 0.89 -12.48 16.09
CA GLN A 225 -0.20 -13.45 16.04
C GLN A 225 -0.69 -13.73 14.62
N GLU A 226 -0.69 -12.74 13.74
CA GLU A 226 -1.10 -12.90 12.35
C GLU A 226 -0.06 -13.71 11.57
N VAL A 227 1.23 -13.51 11.87
CA VAL A 227 2.33 -14.31 11.32
C VAL A 227 2.22 -15.77 11.76
N ARG A 228 1.93 -16.01 13.04
CA ARG A 228 1.64 -17.36 13.56
C ARG A 228 0.55 -18.04 12.73
N GLY A 229 -0.54 -17.32 12.43
CA GLY A 229 -1.63 -17.81 11.59
C GLY A 229 -1.21 -18.13 10.15
N VAL A 230 -0.34 -17.32 9.54
CA VAL A 230 0.19 -17.59 8.19
C VAL A 230 1.08 -18.83 8.17
N LEU A 231 1.96 -18.99 9.17
CA LEU A 231 2.87 -20.13 9.27
C LEU A 231 2.12 -21.43 9.57
N SER A 232 1.13 -21.40 10.47
CA SER A 232 0.33 -22.58 10.80
C SER A 232 -0.53 -23.06 9.62
N ALA A 233 -0.99 -22.14 8.76
CA ALA A 233 -1.74 -22.49 7.56
C ALA A 233 -0.95 -23.40 6.59
N LEU A 234 0.39 -23.30 6.57
CA LEU A 234 1.25 -24.17 5.75
C LEU A 234 1.33 -25.61 6.28
N LEU A 235 0.92 -25.84 7.53
CA LEU A 235 0.98 -27.15 8.20
C LEU A 235 -0.37 -27.85 8.25
N LEU A 236 -1.42 -27.23 7.69
CA LEU A 236 -2.75 -27.82 7.62
C LEU A 236 -2.76 -29.07 6.73
N THR A 237 -3.59 -30.03 7.11
CA THR A 237 -3.85 -31.25 6.34
C THR A 237 -5.31 -31.28 5.87
N ASP A 238 -5.60 -32.05 4.84
CA ASP A 238 -6.95 -32.42 4.46
C ASP A 238 -7.56 -33.47 5.41
N GLN A 239 -8.76 -33.96 5.08
CA GLN A 239 -9.50 -34.94 5.89
C GLN A 239 -8.82 -36.31 5.94
N ASP A 240 -7.97 -36.62 4.95
CA ASP A 240 -7.26 -37.89 4.84
C ASP A 240 -5.86 -37.81 5.49
N GLY A 241 -5.51 -36.67 6.10
CA GLY A 241 -4.23 -36.43 6.74
C GLY A 241 -3.11 -36.05 5.77
N SER A 242 -3.42 -35.78 4.50
CA SER A 242 -2.44 -35.32 3.52
C SER A 242 -2.17 -33.82 3.68
N PRO A 243 -0.91 -33.36 3.63
CA PRO A 243 -0.60 -31.94 3.74
C PRO A 243 -1.19 -31.09 2.62
N LEU A 244 -1.78 -29.94 2.94
CA LEU A 244 -2.28 -28.98 1.94
C LEU A 244 -1.14 -28.27 1.19
N GLU A 245 0.01 -28.07 1.84
CA GLU A 245 1.24 -27.61 1.19
C GLU A 245 2.06 -28.82 0.72
N ALA A 246 2.25 -28.92 -0.59
CA ALA A 246 2.94 -30.05 -1.21
C ALA A 246 4.44 -30.08 -0.90
N ASP A 247 5.08 -28.91 -0.76
CA ASP A 247 6.52 -28.82 -0.53
C ASP A 247 6.90 -29.19 0.92
N ALA A 248 7.54 -30.35 1.08
CA ALA A 248 8.00 -30.84 2.37
C ALA A 248 9.08 -29.97 3.03
N GLN A 249 9.96 -29.35 2.24
CA GLN A 249 11.01 -28.46 2.78
C GLN A 249 10.40 -27.16 3.27
N LEU A 250 9.41 -26.63 2.55
CA LEU A 250 8.67 -25.45 2.97
C LEU A 250 7.89 -25.71 4.27
N ARG A 251 7.22 -26.87 4.38
CA ARG A 251 6.55 -27.29 5.63
C ARG A 251 7.52 -27.40 6.80
N ALA A 252 8.68 -28.01 6.59
CA ALA A 252 9.70 -28.11 7.64
C ALA A 252 10.19 -26.72 8.09
N ALA A 253 10.47 -25.82 7.16
CA ALA A 253 10.83 -24.44 7.47
C ALA A 253 9.72 -23.70 8.23
N ALA A 254 8.46 -23.92 7.84
CA ALA A 254 7.29 -23.31 8.49
C ALA A 254 7.12 -23.82 9.93
N ALA A 255 7.32 -25.11 10.18
CA ALA A 255 7.27 -25.69 11.52
C ALA A 255 8.34 -25.10 12.44
N THR A 256 9.58 -24.96 11.96
CA THR A 256 10.66 -24.30 12.73
C THR A 256 10.32 -22.85 13.02
N ALA A 257 9.94 -22.07 12.00
CA ALA A 257 9.61 -20.66 12.18
C ALA A 257 8.41 -20.47 13.13
N LEU A 258 7.39 -21.34 13.03
CA LEU A 258 6.21 -21.30 13.89
C LEU A 258 6.58 -21.52 15.36
N ALA A 259 7.39 -22.55 15.65
CA ALA A 259 7.84 -22.84 17.00
C ALA A 259 8.62 -21.67 17.62
N GLU A 260 9.49 -21.01 16.83
CA GLU A 260 10.20 -19.82 17.29
C GLU A 260 9.24 -18.65 17.58
N VAL A 261 8.22 -18.45 16.75
CA VAL A 261 7.21 -17.38 16.94
C VAL A 261 6.39 -17.64 18.20
N GLU A 262 5.92 -18.88 18.39
CA GLU A 262 5.14 -19.29 19.56
C GLU A 262 5.94 -19.15 20.86
N SER A 263 7.20 -19.62 20.88
CA SER A 263 8.07 -19.47 22.05
C SER A 263 8.26 -18.01 22.48
N ARG A 264 8.45 -17.10 21.50
CA ARG A 264 8.54 -15.65 21.80
C ARG A 264 7.20 -15.08 22.29
N LEU A 265 6.07 -15.47 21.68
CA LEU A 265 4.74 -15.01 22.12
C LEU A 265 4.44 -15.47 23.56
N GLU A 266 4.76 -16.71 23.89
CA GLU A 266 4.60 -17.28 25.24
C GLU A 266 5.47 -16.56 26.27
N PHE A 267 6.74 -16.31 25.94
CA PHE A 267 7.63 -15.55 26.81
C PHE A 267 7.05 -14.18 27.19
N TRP A 268 6.51 -13.45 26.21
CA TRP A 268 5.88 -12.16 26.46
C TRP A 268 4.58 -12.26 27.25
N ALA A 269 3.74 -13.28 26.99
CA ALA A 269 2.52 -13.51 27.75
C ALA A 269 2.82 -13.82 29.24
N ILE A 270 3.88 -14.59 29.52
CA ILE A 270 4.33 -14.85 30.89
C ILE A 270 4.82 -13.56 31.56
N ALA A 271 5.66 -12.77 30.88
CA ALA A 271 6.15 -11.50 31.40
C ALA A 271 5.01 -10.52 31.76
N GLU A 272 3.99 -10.43 30.89
CA GLU A 272 2.78 -9.63 31.11
C GLU A 272 2.00 -10.12 32.33
N SER A 273 1.78 -11.43 32.45
CA SER A 273 1.06 -12.01 33.61
C SER A 273 1.77 -11.76 34.95
N ILE A 274 3.10 -11.80 34.99
CA ILE A 274 3.88 -11.53 36.21
C ILE A 274 3.73 -10.05 36.62
N PHE A 275 3.83 -9.14 35.65
CA PHE A 275 3.69 -7.71 35.89
C PHE A 275 2.29 -7.36 36.41
N HIS A 276 1.23 -7.91 35.80
CA HIS A 276 -0.14 -7.70 36.26
C HIS A 276 -0.45 -8.39 37.60
N GLY A 277 0.09 -9.59 37.82
CA GLY A 277 -0.06 -10.33 39.09
C GLY A 277 0.57 -9.60 40.28
N LEU A 278 1.71 -8.94 40.08
CA LEU A 278 2.32 -8.08 41.09
C LEU A 278 1.54 -6.76 41.28
N SER A 279 0.89 -6.24 40.24
CA SER A 279 0.14 -4.97 40.30
C SER A 279 -1.24 -5.07 40.97
N LEU A 280 -1.79 -6.27 41.16
CA LEU A 280 -3.09 -6.49 41.81
C LEU A 280 -2.96 -7.02 43.27
N GLY A 281 -1.72 -7.21 43.74
CA GLY A 281 -1.40 -7.72 45.08
C GLY A 281 -0.97 -6.66 46.10
N SER A 282 -1.13 -5.36 45.80
CA SER A 282 -0.83 -4.23 46.71
C SER A 282 -2.08 -3.42 47.04
#